data_AF-A0A074YW82-F1
#
_entry.id   AF-A0A074YW82-F1
#
_cell.length_a   1.000
_cell.length_b   1.000
_cell.length_c   1.000
_cell.angle_alpha   90.00
_cell.angle_beta   90.00
_cell.angle_gamma   90.00
#
_symmetry.space_group_name_H-M   'P 1'
#
loop_
_entity.id
_entity.type
_entity.pdbx_description
1 polymer ?
#
loop_
_entity_poly.entity_id
_entity_poly.type
_entity_poly.pdbx_seq_one_letter_code
_entity_poly.pdbx_strand_id
1 'polypeptide(L)'
;WSISRNVAFSLVLLSLASVFCLSTLYGLYGYVSQTVPLPSTGVSALYTSLHRPVFILGIAIVCFLCTNGYVPPIRSLLTWTGFRPFARLTYGVYLVHPLIILFLCLGGQYPIILD
;
A
#
# COMPACT_ATOMS: atom_id res chain seq x y z
N TRP A 1 27.78 -8.07 22.37
CA TRP A 1 27.02 -6.86 22.74
C TRP A 1 26.63 -5.94 21.56
N SER A 2 27.47 -5.75 20.53
CA SER A 2 27.09 -4.89 19.37
C SER A 2 26.01 -5.49 18.45
N ILE A 3 26.08 -6.81 18.19
CA ILE A 3 25.18 -7.47 17.24
C ILE A 3 23.71 -7.48 17.69
N SER A 4 23.45 -7.70 18.99
CA SER A 4 22.08 -7.76 19.55
C SER A 4 21.35 -6.41 19.46
N ARG A 5 22.08 -5.30 19.66
CA ARG A 5 21.51 -3.94 19.59
C ARG A 5 21.06 -3.56 18.18
N ASN A 6 21.82 -3.94 17.15
CA ASN A 6 21.46 -3.66 15.76
C ASN A 6 20.23 -4.49 15.34
N VAL A 7 20.15 -5.74 15.79
CA VAL A 7 18.98 -6.60 15.56
C VAL A 7 17.74 -6.03 16.24
N ALA A 8 17.84 -5.59 17.49
CA ALA A 8 16.74 -4.96 18.22
C ALA A 8 16.22 -3.70 17.50
N PHE A 9 17.12 -2.81 17.07
CA PHE A 9 16.76 -1.62 16.29
C PHE A 9 16.01 -1.98 15.00
N SER A 10 16.49 -2.99 14.28
CA SER A 10 15.90 -3.46 13.02
C SER A 10 14.48 -3.98 13.21
N LEU A 11 14.24 -4.77 14.26
CA LEU A 11 12.93 -5.30 14.59
C LEU A 11 11.95 -4.19 14.97
N VAL A 12 12.42 -3.19 15.75
CA VAL A 12 11.60 -2.04 16.13
C VAL A 12 11.18 -1.25 14.89
N LEU A 13 12.11 -0.91 14.00
CA LEU A 13 11.77 -0.16 12.78
C LEU A 13 10.85 -0.97 11.84
N LEU A 14 11.04 -2.29 11.74
CA LEU A 14 10.18 -3.15 10.93
C LEU A 14 8.76 -3.23 11.49
N SER A 15 8.62 -3.33 12.81
CA SER A 15 7.32 -3.34 13.48
C SER A 15 6.60 -2.00 13.27
N LEU A 16 7.32 -0.88 13.38
CA LEU A 16 6.80 0.45 13.14
C LEU A 16 6.34 0.63 11.69
N ALA A 17 7.13 0.18 10.71
CA ALA A 17 6.75 0.21 9.30
C ALA A 17 5.48 -0.61 9.03
N SER A 18 5.38 -1.81 9.63
CA SER A 18 4.20 -2.67 9.51
C SER A 18 2.95 -2.02 10.08
N VAL A 19 3.06 -1.35 11.24
CA VAL A 19 1.95 -0.61 11.85
C VAL A 19 1.48 0.52 10.94
N PHE A 20 2.38 1.30 10.32
CA PHE A 20 1.99 2.35 9.38
C PHE A 20 1.30 1.81 8.12
N CYS A 21 1.82 0.72 7.55
CA CYS A 21 1.20 0.09 6.38
C CYS A 21 -0.17 -0.54 6.70
N LEU A 22 -0.31 -1.22 7.84
CA LEU A 22 -1.56 -1.85 8.23
C LEU A 22 -2.60 -0.82 8.68
N SER A 23 -2.18 0.24 9.38
CA SER A 23 -3.07 1.32 9.80
C SER A 23 -3.71 2.01 8.59
N THR A 24 -2.93 2.24 7.53
CA THR A 24 -3.46 2.86 6.30
C THR A 24 -4.41 1.94 5.55
N LEU A 25 -4.15 0.61 5.52
CA LEU A 25 -5.04 -0.36 4.88
C LEU A 25 -6.35 -0.61 5.65
N TYR A 26 -6.26 -0.80 6.97
CA TYR A 26 -7.42 -1.16 7.79
C TYR A 26 -8.16 0.04 8.38
N GLY A 27 -7.61 1.26 8.30
CA GLY A 27 -8.22 2.47 8.86
C GLY A 27 -9.61 2.78 8.33
N LEU A 28 -9.95 2.33 7.11
CA LEU A 28 -11.26 2.56 6.49
C LEU A 28 -12.21 1.35 6.59
N TYR A 29 -11.74 0.19 7.03
CA TYR A 29 -12.50 -1.06 6.99
C TYR A 29 -13.80 -1.00 7.81
N GLY A 30 -13.76 -0.38 8.99
CA GLY A 30 -14.95 -0.22 9.85
C GLY A 30 -16.02 0.69 9.24
N TYR A 31 -15.62 1.69 8.44
CA TYR A 31 -16.55 2.60 7.79
C TYR A 31 -17.23 1.97 6.57
N VAL A 32 -16.49 1.19 5.77
CA VAL A 32 -17.05 0.46 4.62
C VAL A 32 -17.99 -0.66 5.07
N SER A 33 -17.73 -1.28 6.21
CA SER A 33 -18.58 -2.36 6.76
C SER A 33 -19.89 -1.86 7.39
N GLN A 34 -20.14 -0.54 7.40
CA GLN A 34 -21.32 0.10 8.01
C GLN A 34 -21.52 -0.25 9.49
N THR A 35 -20.44 -0.63 10.20
CA THR A 35 -20.48 -0.99 11.62
C THR A 35 -20.35 0.21 12.56
N VAL A 36 -19.98 1.37 12.02
CA VAL A 36 -19.80 2.62 12.76
C VAL A 36 -20.47 3.79 12.03
N PRO A 37 -21.03 4.78 12.75
CA PRO A 37 -21.56 5.98 12.14
C PRO A 37 -20.48 6.75 11.37
N LEU A 38 -20.91 7.48 10.32
CA LEU A 38 -20.04 8.27 9.46
C LEU A 38 -19.11 9.18 10.30
N PRO A 39 -17.80 9.20 9.98
CA PRO A 39 -16.86 10.03 10.72
C PRO A 39 -17.17 11.51 10.50
N SER A 40 -16.82 12.34 11.48
CA SER A 40 -16.89 13.78 11.33
C SER A 40 -16.03 14.25 10.15
N THR A 41 -16.45 15.31 9.46
CA THR A 41 -15.79 15.82 8.23
C THR A 41 -14.29 16.04 8.42
N GLY A 42 -13.88 16.48 9.61
CA GLY A 42 -12.47 16.67 9.95
C GLY A 42 -11.65 15.38 9.92
N VAL A 43 -12.17 14.28 10.47
CA VAL A 43 -11.46 12.98 10.50
C VAL A 43 -11.33 12.43 9.08
N SER A 44 -12.37 12.55 8.26
CA SER A 44 -12.34 12.13 6.85
C SER A 44 -11.30 12.91 6.03
N ALA A 45 -11.24 14.23 6.20
CA ALA A 45 -10.28 15.08 5.51
C ALA A 45 -8.83 14.80 5.94
N LEU A 46 -8.61 14.55 7.24
CA LEU A 46 -7.30 14.17 7.76
C LEU A 46 -6.87 12.81 7.22
N TYR A 47 -7.74 11.80 7.26
CA TYR A 47 -7.43 10.47 6.75
C TYR A 47 -7.15 10.49 5.25
N THR A 48 -7.97 11.18 4.44
CA THR A 48 -7.75 11.27 2.99
C THR A 48 -6.43 11.95 2.65
N SER A 49 -5.99 12.92 3.46
CA SER A 49 -4.71 13.62 3.24
C SER A 49 -3.51 12.82 3.73
N LEU A 50 -3.64 12.11 4.87
CA LEU A 50 -2.52 11.49 5.58
C LEU A 50 -2.30 10.01 5.25
N HIS A 51 -3.30 9.29 4.73
CA HIS A 51 -3.15 7.86 4.48
C HIS A 51 -2.00 7.56 3.48
N ARG A 52 -1.86 8.35 2.41
CA ARG A 52 -0.76 8.17 1.44
C ARG A 52 0.63 8.47 2.03
N PRO A 53 0.89 9.63 2.66
CA PRO A 53 2.22 9.90 3.21
C PRO A 53 2.59 8.92 4.34
N VAL A 54 1.65 8.48 5.18
CA VAL A 54 1.92 7.47 6.22
C VAL A 54 2.33 6.13 5.60
N PHE A 55 1.64 5.71 4.54
CA PHE A 55 2.01 4.49 3.81
C PHE A 55 3.41 4.58 3.20
N ILE A 56 3.72 5.71 2.56
CA ILE A 56 5.05 5.96 1.96
C ILE A 56 6.13 6.01 3.05
N LEU A 57 5.84 6.58 4.22
CA LEU A 57 6.76 6.60 5.36
C LEU A 57 7.11 5.18 5.83
N GLY A 58 6.12 4.29 5.91
CA GLY A 58 6.35 2.87 6.20
C GLY A 58 7.29 2.21 5.18
N ILE A 59 7.07 2.45 3.88
CA ILE A 59 7.96 1.95 2.82
C ILE A 59 9.37 2.57 2.92
N ALA A 60 9.46 3.86 3.24
CA ALA A 60 10.75 4.56 3.37
C ALA A 60 11.60 3.96 4.50
N ILE A 61 10.98 3.60 5.63
CA ILE A 61 11.66 2.90 6.74
C ILE A 61 12.22 1.54 6.28
N VAL A 62 11.43 0.77 5.52
CA VAL A 62 11.89 -0.51 4.96
C VAL A 62 13.06 -0.30 3.99
N CYS A 63 12.99 0.72 3.13
CA CYS A 63 14.06 1.05 2.19
C CYS A 63 15.35 1.44 2.94
N PHE A 64 15.25 2.29 3.97
CA PHE A 64 16.36 2.67 4.83
C PHE A 64 17.01 1.47 5.51
N LEU A 65 16.21 0.54 6.04
CA LEU A 65 16.72 -0.70 6.63
C LEU A 65 17.47 -1.57 5.62
N CYS A 66 17.00 -1.59 4.36
CA CYS A 66 17.63 -2.35 3.28
C CYS A 66 18.95 -1.74 2.82
N THR A 67 19.06 -0.41 2.73
CA THR A 67 20.30 0.26 2.31
C THR A 67 21.41 0.16 3.35
N ASN A 68 21.07 0.16 4.64
CA ASN A 68 22.03 0.00 5.73
C ASN A 68 22.43 -1.47 5.98
N GLY A 69 21.81 -2.44 5.30
CA GLY A 69 22.15 -3.86 5.43
C GLY A 69 21.70 -4.52 6.74
N TYR A 70 20.81 -3.87 7.49
CA TYR A 70 20.33 -4.36 8.77
C TYR A 70 19.40 -5.58 8.66
N VAL A 71 18.73 -5.74 7.50
CA VAL A 71 17.74 -6.82 7.30
C VAL A 71 18.02 -7.66 6.05
N PRO A 72 19.02 -8.56 6.11
CA PRO A 72 19.41 -9.41 4.99
C PRO A 72 18.29 -10.30 4.40
N PRO A 73 17.37 -10.92 5.17
CA PRO A 73 16.32 -11.75 4.56
C PRO A 73 15.32 -10.92 3.74
N ILE A 74 14.94 -9.74 4.23
CA ILE A 74 14.02 -8.84 3.51
C ILE A 74 14.65 -8.35 2.20
N ARG A 75 15.94 -7.99 2.24
CA ARG A 75 16.68 -7.58 1.04
C ARG A 75 16.72 -8.70 -0.01
N SER A 76 16.98 -9.94 0.40
CA SER A 76 17.00 -11.10 -0.50
C SER A 76 15.63 -11.33 -1.14
N LEU A 77 14.56 -11.25 -0.35
CA LEU A 77 13.18 -11.37 -0.83
C LEU A 77 12.87 -10.25 -1.84
N LEU A 78 13.13 -8.98 -1.52
CA LEU A 78 12.84 -7.85 -2.42
C LEU A 78 13.65 -7.88 -3.72
N THR A 79 14.88 -8.41 -3.68
CA THR A 79 15.73 -8.53 -4.87
C THR A 79 15.49 -9.82 -5.66
N TRP A 80 14.48 -10.60 -5.26
CA TRP A 80 14.19 -11.87 -5.88
C TRP A 80 13.75 -11.72 -7.33
N THR A 81 14.37 -12.51 -8.21
CA THR A 81 14.13 -12.52 -9.66
C THR A 81 12.71 -12.94 -10.02
N GLY A 82 12.01 -13.63 -9.11
CA GLY A 82 10.59 -13.99 -9.25
C GLY A 82 9.65 -12.79 -9.37
N PHE A 83 10.04 -11.59 -8.91
CA PHE A 83 9.22 -10.38 -9.09
C PHE A 83 9.27 -9.79 -10.50
N ARG A 84 10.22 -10.19 -11.36
CA ARG A 84 10.31 -9.70 -12.74
C ARG A 84 9.06 -10.00 -13.59
N PRO A 85 8.56 -11.24 -13.67
CA PRO A 85 7.32 -11.51 -14.40
C PRO A 85 6.11 -10.82 -13.77
N PHE A 86 6.04 -10.76 -12.45
CA PHE A 86 4.94 -10.10 -11.74
C PHE A 86 4.88 -8.60 -12.03
N ALA A 87 6.04 -7.93 -12.06
CA ALA A 87 6.14 -6.52 -12.41
C ALA A 87 5.66 -6.23 -13.85
N ARG A 88 5.90 -7.14 -14.79
CA ARG A 88 5.40 -7.01 -16.16
C ARG A 88 3.89 -7.18 -16.23
N LEU A 89 3.33 -8.11 -15.46
CA LEU A 89 1.89 -8.37 -15.42
C LEU A 89 1.14 -7.20 -14.77
N THR A 90 1.59 -6.70 -13.63
CA THR A 90 0.98 -5.53 -12.97
C THR A 90 1.08 -4.28 -13.83
N TYR A 91 2.20 -4.08 -14.53
CA TYR A 91 2.33 -2.99 -15.51
C TYR A 91 1.34 -3.13 -16.68
N GLY A 92 1.19 -4.34 -17.22
CA GLY A 92 0.19 -4.61 -18.26
C GLY A 92 -1.24 -4.30 -17.78
N VAL A 93 -1.61 -4.77 -16.59
CA VAL A 93 -2.92 -4.47 -15.98
C VAL A 93 -3.09 -2.96 -15.76
N TYR A 94 -2.05 -2.27 -15.27
CA TYR A 94 -2.09 -0.83 -15.03
C TYR A 94 -2.37 -0.03 -16.30
N LEU A 95 -1.79 -0.42 -17.44
CA LEU A 95 -2.05 0.24 -18.73
C LEU A 95 -3.47 0.00 -19.24
N VAL A 96 -4.01 -1.20 -19.02
CA VAL A 96 -5.36 -1.57 -19.50
C VAL A 96 -6.46 -1.03 -18.57
N HIS A 97 -6.17 -0.84 -17.28
CA HIS A 97 -7.11 -0.37 -16.27
C HIS A 97 -7.87 0.92 -16.63
N PRO A 98 -7.22 2.04 -17.03
CA PRO A 98 -7.92 3.27 -17.41
C PRO A 98 -8.79 3.10 -18.66
N LEU A 99 -8.38 2.24 -19.61
CA LEU A 99 -9.18 1.93 -20.81
C LEU A 99 -10.47 1.21 -20.42
N ILE A 100 -10.40 0.23 -19.51
CA ILE A 100 -11.57 -0.48 -19.01
C ILE A 100 -12.51 0.46 -18.26
N ILE A 101 -11.99 1.31 -17.38
CA ILE A 101 -12.82 2.28 -16.63
C ILE A 101 -13.51 3.23 -17.60
N LEU A 102 -12.77 3.76 -18.58
CA LEU A 102 -13.34 4.64 -19.59
C LEU A 102 -14.45 3.94 -20.37
N PHE A 103 -14.21 2.72 -20.82
CA PHE A 103 -15.20 1.93 -21.55
C PHE A 103 -16.45 1.64 -20.71
N LEU A 104 -16.30 1.25 -19.45
CA LEU A 104 -17.43 1.01 -18.53
C LEU A 104 -18.20 2.30 -18.23
N CYS A 105 -17.51 3.40 -17.99
CA CYS A 105 -18.13 4.68 -17.66
C CYS A 105 -18.92 5.23 -18.84
N LEU A 106 -18.35 5.14 -20.05
CA LEU A 106 -19.04 5.54 -21.26
C LEU A 106 -20.18 4.55 -21.59
N GLY A 107 -19.97 3.24 -21.44
CA GLY A 107 -21.00 2.19 -21.57
C GLY A 107 -22.19 2.34 -20.63
N GLY A 108 -22.00 2.96 -19.46
CA GLY A 108 -23.09 3.34 -18.57
C GLY A 108 -23.81 4.63 -18.97
N GLN A 109 -23.17 5.50 -19.76
CA GLN A 109 -23.73 6.78 -20.23
C GLN A 109 -24.61 6.62 -21.47
N TYR A 110 -24.32 5.63 -22.32
CA TYR A 110 -25.20 5.21 -23.41
C TYR A 110 -25.82 3.86 -23.03
N PRO A 111 -27.11 3.79 -22.66
CA PRO A 111 -27.78 2.50 -22.64
C PRO A 111 -27.64 1.94 -24.05
N ILE A 112 -26.80 0.92 -24.18
CA ILE A 112 -26.60 0.17 -25.42
C ILE A 112 -27.93 -0.51 -25.72
N ILE A 113 -28.81 0.21 -26.42
CA ILE A 113 -29.99 -0.32 -27.10
C ILE A 113 -29.41 -1.15 -28.26
N LEU A 114 -28.97 -2.37 -27.96
CA LEU A 114 -29.14 -3.46 -28.90
C LEU A 114 -30.57 -3.97 -28.64
N ASP A 115 -31.44 -3.70 -29.61
CA ASP A 115 -32.84 -4.12 -29.80
C ASP A 115 -33.50 -4.93 -28.66
#